data_AF-A0A2A4T1N4-F1
#
_entry.id   AF-A0A2A4T1N4-F1
#
_cell.length_a   1.000
_cell.length_b   1.000
_cell.length_c   1.000
_cell.angle_alpha   90.00
_cell.angle_beta   90.00
_cell.angle_gamma   90.00
#
_symmetry.space_group_name_H-M   'P 1'
#
loop_
_entity.id
_entity.type
_entity.pdbx_description
1 polymer ?
#
loop_
_entity_poly.entity_id
_entity_poly.type
_entity_poly.pdbx_seq_one_letter_code
_entity_poly.pdbx_strand_id
1 'polypeptide(L)'
;MDTLSENSLVILGNPREPFNAAEFKHLKEYVSKGGSLLVCLGEGGESKNNTNINFLLEQFNISVNNDSVVRTMYYKYHHPKECYVSHGMVNKEFAR
;
A
#
# COMPACT_ATOMS: atom_id res chain seq x y z
N MET A 1 8.37 -1.98 -21.01
CA MET A 1 8.75 -3.14 -20.18
C MET A 1 10.17 -2.99 -19.64
N ASP A 2 11.07 -2.41 -20.43
CA ASP A 2 12.51 -2.34 -20.13
C ASP A 2 12.85 -1.60 -18.83
N THR A 3 12.16 -0.49 -18.55
CA THR A 3 12.38 0.28 -17.31
C THR A 3 11.99 -0.46 -16.04
N LEU A 4 11.01 -1.36 -16.10
CA LEU A 4 10.60 -2.15 -14.93
C LEU A 4 11.61 -3.27 -14.64
N SER A 5 12.13 -3.93 -15.68
CA SER A 5 13.08 -5.05 -15.53
C SER A 5 14.45 -4.64 -15.01
N GLU A 6 14.86 -3.39 -15.19
CA GLU A 6 16.16 -2.88 -14.74
C GLU A 6 16.18 -2.53 -13.24
N ASN A 7 15.01 -2.41 -12.59
CA ASN A 7 14.89 -1.96 -11.21
C ASN A 7 14.56 -3.12 -10.26
N SER A 8 15.11 -3.06 -9.04
CA SER A 8 14.84 -4.06 -8.00
C SER A 8 13.57 -3.78 -7.18
N LEU A 9 13.12 -2.52 -7.16
CA LEU A 9 11.97 -2.05 -6.39
C LEU A 9 11.14 -1.03 -7.18
N VAL A 10 9.83 -1.24 -7.20
CA VAL A 10 8.85 -0.25 -7.68
C VAL A 10 8.04 0.22 -6.49
N ILE A 11 7.81 1.54 -6.40
CA ILE A 11 7.03 2.15 -5.33
C ILE A 11 5.82 2.86 -5.92
N LEU A 12 4.62 2.45 -5.51
CA LEU A 12 3.36 3.13 -5.81
C LEU A 12 2.95 3.98 -4.61
N GLY A 13 3.40 5.23 -4.61
CA GLY A 13 3.15 6.19 -3.53
C GLY A 13 1.80 6.90 -3.70
N ASN A 14 0.76 6.40 -3.05
CA ASN A 14 -0.60 6.94 -3.05
C ASN A 14 -1.15 7.22 -4.46
N PRO A 15 -1.31 6.19 -5.32
CA PRO A 15 -1.86 6.36 -6.66
C PRO A 15 -3.26 7.01 -6.60
N ARG A 16 -3.52 7.97 -7.49
CA ARG A 16 -4.76 8.76 -7.53
C ARG A 16 -5.60 8.58 -8.81
N GLU A 17 -5.21 7.61 -9.61
CA GLU A 17 -5.84 7.28 -10.87
C GLU A 17 -6.01 5.76 -10.98
N PRO A 18 -7.02 5.28 -11.73
CA PRO A 18 -7.20 3.87 -11.97
C PRO A 18 -6.15 3.34 -12.93
N PHE A 19 -5.66 2.14 -12.65
CA PHE A 19 -4.80 1.38 -13.54
C PHE A 19 -5.63 0.61 -14.57
N ASN A 20 -5.09 0.48 -15.77
CA ASN A 20 -5.67 -0.37 -16.81
C ASN A 20 -5.19 -1.82 -16.70
N ALA A 21 -5.82 -2.71 -17.49
CA ALA A 21 -5.51 -4.14 -17.46
C ALA A 21 -4.05 -4.46 -17.88
N ALA A 22 -3.46 -3.66 -18.77
CA ALA A 22 -2.10 -3.87 -19.23
C ALA A 22 -1.08 -3.50 -18.14
N GLU A 23 -1.31 -2.41 -17.40
CA GLU A 23 -0.49 -2.01 -16.26
C GLU A 23 -0.49 -3.08 -15.17
N PHE A 24 -1.67 -3.62 -14.82
CA PHE A 24 -1.75 -4.72 -13.87
C PHE A 24 -1.03 -5.97 -14.36
N LYS A 25 -1.12 -6.30 -15.65
CA LYS A 25 -0.38 -7.43 -16.23
C LYS A 25 1.12 -7.22 -16.08
N HIS A 26 1.64 -6.03 -16.39
CA HIS A 26 3.07 -5.73 -16.27
C HIS A 26 3.56 -5.78 -14.83
N LEU A 27 2.79 -5.25 -13.87
CA LEU A 27 3.16 -5.30 -12.44
C LEU A 27 3.22 -6.75 -11.94
N LYS A 28 2.27 -7.60 -12.36
CA LYS A 28 2.26 -9.02 -12.00
C LYS A 28 3.46 -9.75 -12.58
N GLU A 29 3.77 -9.51 -13.86
CA GLU A 29 4.95 -10.11 -14.50
C GLU A 29 6.26 -9.64 -13.88
N TYR A 30 6.33 -8.38 -13.45
CA TYR A 30 7.50 -7.84 -12.76
C TYR A 30 7.71 -8.54 -11.41
N VAL A 31 6.66 -8.70 -10.61
CA VAL A 31 6.73 -9.40 -9.32
C VAL A 31 7.05 -10.88 -9.50
N SER A 32 6.45 -11.55 -10.49
CA SER A 32 6.70 -12.98 -10.75
C SER A 32 8.12 -13.27 -11.24
N LYS A 33 8.79 -12.28 -11.86
CA LYS A 33 10.22 -12.34 -12.24
C LYS A 33 11.17 -12.04 -11.06
N GLY A 34 10.66 -11.81 -9.86
CA GLY A 34 11.45 -11.54 -8.65
C GLY A 34 11.62 -10.05 -8.31
N GLY A 35 10.97 -9.14 -9.04
CA GLY A 35 10.92 -7.73 -8.70
C GLY A 35 10.12 -7.47 -7.42
N SER A 36 10.52 -6.47 -6.64
CA SER A 36 9.79 -6.08 -5.42
C SER A 36 8.85 -4.91 -5.67
N LEU A 37 7.64 -4.95 -5.11
CA LEU A 37 6.63 -3.89 -5.21
C LEU A 37 6.23 -3.41 -3.81
N LEU A 38 6.38 -2.10 -3.56
CA LEU A 38 5.88 -1.42 -2.37
C LEU A 38 4.68 -0.55 -2.77
N VAL A 39 3.53 -0.79 -2.15
CA VAL A 39 2.32 0.01 -2.38
C VAL A 39 1.96 0.72 -1.09
N CYS A 40 1.81 2.05 -1.15
CA CYS A 40 1.38 2.86 -0.03
C CYS A 40 0.09 3.59 -0.41
N LEU A 41 -0.96 3.47 0.39
CA LEU A 41 -2.19 4.26 0.26
C LEU A 41 -2.44 5.05 1.53
N GLY A 42 -3.01 6.24 1.35
CA GLY A 42 -3.53 7.05 2.44
C GLY A 42 -4.88 6.57 2.97
N GLU A 43 -5.40 7.34 3.91
CA GLU A 43 -6.72 7.12 4.49
C GLU A 43 -7.85 7.15 3.45
N GLY A 44 -8.97 6.49 3.78
CA GLY A 44 -10.14 6.41 2.90
C GLY A 44 -9.96 5.45 1.72
N GLY A 45 -8.82 4.76 1.67
CA GLY A 45 -8.56 3.65 0.75
C GLY A 45 -8.64 4.04 -0.72
N GLU A 46 -9.03 3.08 -1.54
CA GLU A 46 -9.17 3.27 -2.98
C GLU A 46 -10.35 4.18 -3.34
N SER A 47 -11.40 4.20 -2.52
CA SER A 47 -12.60 5.01 -2.73
C SER A 47 -12.28 6.51 -2.67
N LYS A 48 -11.53 6.93 -1.64
CA LYS A 48 -11.10 8.34 -1.52
C LYS A 48 -10.04 8.71 -2.55
N ASN A 49 -9.14 7.78 -2.88
CA ASN A 49 -8.03 8.03 -3.80
C ASN A 49 -8.39 7.85 -5.28
N ASN A 50 -9.59 7.41 -5.62
CA ASN A 50 -10.02 7.19 -7.02
C ASN A 50 -9.06 6.28 -7.80
N THR A 51 -8.64 5.18 -7.18
CA THR A 51 -7.81 4.15 -7.80
C THR A 51 -8.50 2.79 -7.68
N ASN A 52 -7.95 1.76 -8.33
CA ASN A 52 -8.47 0.39 -8.35
C ASN A 52 -7.39 -0.63 -7.96
N ILE A 53 -6.42 -0.19 -7.15
CA ILE A 53 -5.24 -0.98 -6.79
C ILE A 53 -5.58 -2.28 -6.05
N ASN A 54 -6.72 -2.38 -5.36
CA ASN A 54 -7.15 -3.62 -4.70
C ASN A 54 -7.30 -4.77 -5.70
N PHE A 55 -7.63 -4.49 -6.96
CA PHE A 55 -7.67 -5.51 -8.03
C PHE A 55 -6.34 -6.26 -8.20
N LEU A 56 -5.20 -5.60 -7.93
CA LEU A 56 -3.89 -6.24 -7.89
C LEU A 56 -3.63 -6.91 -6.54
N LEU A 57 -3.86 -6.19 -5.43
CA LEU A 57 -3.49 -6.64 -4.08
C LEU A 57 -4.27 -7.87 -3.63
N GLU A 58 -5.55 -8.00 -4.01
CA GLU A 58 -6.41 -9.12 -3.63
C GLU A 58 -5.88 -10.46 -4.16
N GLN A 59 -5.12 -10.45 -5.26
CA GLN A 59 -4.45 -11.64 -5.79
C GLN A 59 -3.34 -12.16 -4.86
N PHE A 60 -2.84 -11.30 -3.99
CA PHE A 60 -1.87 -11.61 -2.94
C PHE A 60 -2.55 -11.73 -1.56
N ASN A 61 -3.88 -11.80 -1.49
CA ASN A 61 -4.68 -11.83 -0.27
C ASN A 61 -4.50 -10.59 0.63
N ILE A 62 -4.25 -9.44 0.02
CA ILE A 62 -4.12 -8.13 0.69
C ILE A 62 -5.18 -7.19 0.11
N SER A 63 -5.76 -6.33 0.94
CA SER A 63 -6.64 -5.26 0.48
C SER A 63 -6.48 -4.02 1.36
N VAL A 64 -6.76 -2.86 0.79
CA VAL A 64 -6.81 -1.59 1.51
C VAL A 64 -8.27 -1.21 1.76
N ASN A 65 -8.62 -1.03 3.02
CA ASN A 65 -9.96 -0.63 3.44
C ASN A 65 -10.22 0.85 3.18
N ASN A 66 -11.50 1.20 3.05
CA ASN A 66 -11.96 2.58 2.92
C ASN A 66 -12.23 3.22 4.30
N ASP A 67 -11.26 3.10 5.23
CA ASP A 67 -11.37 3.59 6.60
C ASP A 67 -10.27 4.60 6.96
N SER A 68 -10.26 5.06 8.22
CA SER A 68 -9.22 5.94 8.73
C SER A 68 -8.88 5.52 10.15
N VAL A 69 -7.60 5.26 10.41
CA VAL A 69 -7.12 4.99 11.75
C VAL A 69 -7.16 6.29 12.56
N VAL A 70 -7.80 6.25 13.72
CA VAL A 70 -7.89 7.37 14.66
C VAL A 70 -7.37 6.93 16.03
N ARG A 71 -6.76 7.87 16.76
CA ARG A 71 -6.37 7.63 18.14
C ARG A 71 -7.61 7.45 19.01
N THR A 72 -7.55 6.50 19.93
CA THR A 72 -8.61 6.25 20.92
C THR A 72 -8.38 7.00 22.23
N MET A 73 -7.16 7.48 22.46
CA MET A 73 -6.77 8.22 23.65
C MET A 73 -6.16 9.57 23.25
N TYR A 74 -6.38 10.59 24.07
CA TYR A 74 -5.75 11.89 23.87
C TYR A 74 -4.24 11.81 24.12
N TYR A 75 -3.45 12.38 23.21
CA TYR A 75 -2.00 12.52 23.37
C TYR A 75 -1.53 13.86 22.81
N LYS A 76 -1.20 14.79 23.71
CA LYS A 76 -0.73 16.15 23.40
C LYS A 76 -1.61 16.84 22.31
N TYR A 77 -0.99 17.65 21.46
CA TYR A 77 -1.65 18.51 20.47
C TYR A 77 -1.80 17.89 19.07
N HIS A 78 -1.58 16.57 18.92
CA HIS A 78 -1.63 15.91 17.61
C HIS A 78 -3.03 15.87 17.02
N HIS A 79 -3.11 15.83 15.68
CA HIS A 79 -4.37 15.61 14.98
C HIS A 79 -4.91 14.20 15.31
N PRO A 80 -6.24 13.97 15.42
CA PRO A 80 -6.77 12.64 15.79
C PRO A 80 -6.33 11.48 14.89
N LYS A 81 -5.91 11.75 13.66
CA LYS A 81 -5.40 10.75 12.70
C LYS A 81 -3.88 10.56 12.72
N GLU A 82 -3.16 11.36 13.49
CA GLU A 82 -1.74 11.14 13.78
C GLU A 82 -1.64 10.13 14.93
N CYS A 83 -1.75 8.84 14.58
CA CYS A 83 -1.85 7.76 15.54
C CYS A 83 -0.46 7.27 15.96
N TYR A 84 -0.18 7.31 17.25
CA TYR A 84 1.00 6.67 17.82
C TYR A 84 0.69 5.20 18.17
N VAL A 85 1.42 4.27 17.54
CA VAL A 85 1.26 2.82 17.76
C VAL A 85 2.56 2.24 18.32
N SER A 86 2.61 2.00 19.62
CA SER A 86 3.81 1.48 20.32
C SER A 86 3.89 -0.04 20.37
N HIS A 87 2.76 -0.75 20.23
CA HIS A 87 2.67 -2.21 20.40
C HIS A 87 2.00 -2.86 19.17
N GLY A 88 2.38 -2.43 17.97
CA GLY A 88 1.78 -2.88 16.70
C GLY A 88 2.55 -3.98 15.96
N MET A 89 3.63 -4.52 16.54
CA MET A 89 4.46 -5.52 15.88
C MET A 89 3.78 -6.90 15.90
N VAL A 90 3.35 -7.37 14.73
CA VAL A 90 2.71 -8.68 14.58
C VAL A 90 3.73 -9.80 14.35
N ASN A 91 4.79 -9.52 13.59
CA ASN A 91 5.89 -10.46 13.35
C ASN A 91 7.15 -10.01 14.11
N LYS A 92 7.77 -10.95 14.83
CA LYS A 92 8.95 -10.73 15.69
C LYS A 92 10.21 -10.38 14.91
N GLU A 93 10.32 -10.76 13.65
CA GLU A 93 11.49 -10.46 12.82
C GLU A 93 11.69 -8.96 12.59
N PHE A 94 10.64 -8.13 12.75
CA PHE A 94 10.76 -6.67 12.68
C PHE A 94 11.40 -6.04 13.93
N ALA A 95 11.50 -6.78 15.03
CA ALA A 95 12.09 -6.31 16.29
C ALA A 95 13.56 -6.74 16.46
N ARG A 96 14.11 -7.46 15.47
CA ARG A 96 15.48 -7.98 15.48
C ARG A 96 16.46 -6.98 14.89
#